data_AF-A0A177KPI3-F1
#
_entry.id   AF-A0A177KPI3-F1
#
_cell.length_a   1.000
_cell.length_b   1.000
_cell.length_c   1.000
_cell.angle_alpha   90.00
_cell.angle_beta   90.00
_cell.angle_gamma   90.00
#
_symmetry.space_group_name_H-M   'P 1'
#
loop_
_entity.id
_entity.type
_entity.pdbx_description
1 polymer ?
#
loop_
_entity_poly.entity_id
_entity_poly.type
_entity_poly.pdbx_seq_one_letter_code
_entity_poly.pdbx_strand_id
1 'polypeptide(L)'
;MEYDLIENSEASMLNVADHDYFQAAIAGHTFVTGVTEHRTDHEPVVLFSAPIWNELNDIDGIIVGTAALHTLRSIINTLQLGETGHLYLTDPSRLVLSRTDETSPLTLSDTDVFKHARLDEPQLNSYENAAGDTVIGQYLWIHNGKWLLIGEMDTTEMNIEFWHSLFVIGGILLFVFLIAFVVIRLLIQQIIFPIDKLLEGTVILRLGNYNHRISDQVHDESLDEFKALHSAYNEMARSLDREFSLRQQAEKELRQANERLKQLSFSDSLTGIGNRRYFDEVLERSFKESA
;
A
#
# COMPACT_ATOMS: atom_id res chain seq x y z
N MET A 1 52.76 2.36 12.79
CA MET A 1 53.17 0.97 12.48
C MET A 1 54.51 0.77 13.16
N GLU A 2 54.45 0.28 14.38
CA GLU A 2 55.61 -0.05 15.19
C GLU A 2 55.71 -1.58 15.10
N TYR A 3 56.74 -2.06 14.41
CA TYR A 3 57.00 -3.49 14.30
C TYR A 3 57.77 -3.90 15.55
N ASP A 4 57.10 -4.59 16.47
CA ASP A 4 57.77 -5.22 17.60
C ASP A 4 58.39 -6.53 17.11
N LEU A 5 59.63 -6.44 16.63
CA LEU A 5 60.47 -7.62 16.44
C LEU A 5 60.92 -8.07 17.82
N ILE A 6 60.08 -8.90 18.46
CA ILE A 6 60.46 -9.57 19.70
C ILE A 6 61.53 -10.61 19.35
N GLU A 7 62.79 -10.19 19.36
CA GLU A 7 63.95 -11.07 19.37
C GLU A 7 64.04 -11.70 20.77
N ASN A 8 63.24 -12.76 20.98
CA ASN A 8 63.22 -13.48 22.25
C ASN A 8 64.49 -14.35 22.35
N SER A 9 65.53 -13.82 23.00
CA SER A 9 66.84 -14.45 23.20
C SER A 9 66.87 -15.55 24.28
N GLU A 10 65.71 -16.11 24.64
CA GLU A 10 65.60 -17.36 25.40
C GLU A 10 64.66 -18.35 24.70
N ALA A 11 65.02 -18.73 23.47
CA ALA A 11 64.46 -19.91 22.83
C ALA A 11 64.95 -21.16 23.59
N SER A 12 64.20 -21.57 24.61
CA SER A 12 64.08 -22.99 24.93
C SER A 12 63.91 -23.73 23.61
N MET A 13 64.72 -24.75 23.33
CA MET A 13 64.65 -25.55 22.10
C MET A 13 63.27 -26.18 21.96
N LEU A 14 62.32 -25.40 21.45
CA LEU A 14 60.95 -25.80 21.22
C LEU A 14 60.94 -26.52 19.87
N ASN A 15 60.67 -27.82 19.92
CA ASN A 15 60.41 -28.57 18.72
C ASN A 15 59.01 -28.20 18.21
N VAL A 16 58.95 -27.57 17.04
CA VAL A 16 57.72 -27.23 16.32
C VAL A 16 57.54 -28.08 15.06
N ALA A 17 58.39 -29.10 14.88
CA ALA A 17 58.42 -29.91 13.67
C ALA A 17 57.17 -30.76 13.48
N ASP A 18 56.41 -31.03 14.54
CA ASP A 18 55.20 -31.84 14.53
C ASP A 18 53.93 -31.05 14.16
N HIS A 19 54.00 -29.73 14.03
CA HIS A 19 52.83 -28.90 13.76
C HIS A 19 52.49 -28.83 12.27
N ASP A 20 51.19 -28.85 11.96
CA ASP A 20 50.68 -28.80 10.59
C ASP A 20 51.16 -27.57 9.81
N TYR A 21 51.26 -26.41 10.48
CA TYR A 21 51.77 -25.18 9.85
C TYR A 21 53.25 -25.31 9.46
N PHE A 22 54.04 -26.02 10.26
CA PHE A 22 55.46 -26.22 10.00
C PHE A 22 55.67 -27.21 8.86
N GLN A 23 54.93 -28.33 8.88
CA GLN A 23 54.97 -29.33 7.82
C GLN A 23 54.51 -28.77 6.47
N ALA A 24 53.44 -27.98 6.45
CA ALA A 24 52.95 -27.34 5.23
C ALA A 24 53.94 -26.31 4.67
N ALA A 25 54.58 -25.53 5.54
CA ALA A 25 55.59 -24.56 5.12
C ALA A 25 56.87 -25.23 4.59
N ILE A 26 57.36 -26.31 5.21
CA ILE A 26 58.49 -27.10 4.67
C ILE A 26 58.13 -27.77 3.34
N ALA A 27 56.86 -28.11 3.12
CA ALA A 27 56.41 -28.60 1.82
C ALA A 27 56.33 -27.49 0.74
N GLY A 28 56.68 -26.25 1.07
CA GLY A 28 56.68 -25.12 0.14
C GLY A 28 55.35 -24.38 0.03
N HIS A 29 54.39 -24.63 0.92
CA HIS A 29 53.06 -24.03 0.88
C HIS A 29 52.84 -23.03 2.03
N THR A 30 52.20 -21.90 1.72
CA THR A 30 51.69 -21.01 2.77
C THR A 30 50.52 -21.69 3.48
N PHE A 31 50.50 -21.68 4.80
CA PHE A 31 49.46 -22.33 5.59
C PHE A 31 48.91 -21.42 6.69
N VAL A 32 47.60 -21.48 6.85
CA VAL A 32 46.86 -20.81 7.92
C VAL A 32 46.20 -21.88 8.76
N THR A 33 46.48 -21.87 10.05
CA THR A 33 45.87 -22.80 11.01
C THR A 33 44.42 -22.40 11.28
N GLY A 34 43.65 -23.33 11.85
CA GLY A 34 42.45 -22.95 12.59
C GLY A 34 42.80 -22.10 13.82
N VAL A 35 41.81 -21.78 14.65
CA VAL A 35 42.07 -21.11 15.94
C VAL A 35 42.77 -22.08 16.88
N THR A 36 43.94 -21.68 17.36
CA THR A 36 44.76 -22.43 18.31
C THR A 36 45.06 -21.55 19.51
N GLU A 37 45.24 -22.14 20.69
CA GLU A 37 45.75 -21.39 21.83
C GLU A 37 47.24 -21.10 21.66
N HIS A 38 47.61 -19.84 21.81
CA HIS A 38 49.00 -19.43 21.84
C HIS A 38 49.66 -19.95 23.12
N ARG A 39 50.85 -20.56 22.99
CA ARG A 39 51.44 -21.39 24.04
C ARG A 39 51.95 -20.62 25.25
N THR A 40 52.10 -19.30 25.14
CA THR A 40 52.73 -18.46 26.19
C THR A 40 51.69 -17.72 27.03
N ASP A 41 50.64 -17.21 26.40
CA ASP A 41 49.61 -16.37 27.02
C ASP A 41 48.22 -17.04 27.03
N HIS A 42 48.10 -18.23 26.43
CA HIS A 42 46.84 -18.96 26.25
C HIS A 42 45.76 -18.16 25.50
N GLU A 43 46.15 -17.11 24.76
CA GLU A 43 45.19 -16.38 23.95
C GLU A 43 44.87 -17.17 22.67
N PRO A 44 43.59 -17.18 22.23
CA PRO A 44 43.25 -17.77 20.96
C PRO A 44 43.85 -16.94 19.82
N VAL A 45 44.64 -17.59 18.97
CA VAL A 45 45.33 -16.97 17.83
C VAL A 45 45.16 -17.79 16.56
N VAL A 46 45.34 -17.13 15.43
CA VAL A 46 45.51 -17.76 14.12
C VAL A 46 46.97 -17.65 13.73
N LEU A 47 47.59 -18.77 13.37
CA LEU A 47 48.98 -18.82 12.92
C LEU A 47 49.03 -18.83 11.39
N PHE A 48 49.86 -17.97 10.83
CA PHE A 48 50.20 -17.92 9.42
C PHE A 48 51.63 -18.39 9.26
N SER A 49 51.88 -19.26 8.30
CA SER A 49 53.22 -19.77 8.01
C SER A 49 53.54 -19.64 6.53
N ALA A 50 54.78 -19.24 6.23
CA ALA A 50 55.29 -19.15 4.87
C ALA A 50 56.75 -19.61 4.83
N PRO A 51 57.15 -20.41 3.82
CA PRO A 51 58.56 -20.75 3.61
C PRO A 51 59.38 -19.53 3.19
N ILE A 52 60.62 -19.49 3.64
CA ILE A 52 61.64 -18.57 3.15
C ILE A 52 62.52 -19.34 2.18
N TRP A 53 62.59 -18.87 0.94
CA TRP A 53 63.46 -19.44 -0.09
C TRP A 53 64.81 -18.71 -0.12
N ASN A 54 65.89 -19.47 -0.28
CA ASN A 54 67.20 -18.93 -0.56
C ASN A 54 67.40 -18.64 -2.06
N GLU A 55 68.54 -18.05 -2.43
CA GLU A 55 68.89 -17.78 -3.83
C GLU A 55 69.05 -19.05 -4.70
N LEU A 56 69.16 -20.23 -4.07
CA LEU A 56 69.23 -21.54 -4.72
C LEU A 56 67.86 -22.21 -4.87
N ASN A 57 66.77 -21.52 -4.49
CA ASN A 57 65.39 -22.01 -4.50
C ASN A 57 65.12 -23.20 -3.57
N ASP A 58 65.97 -23.38 -2.55
CA ASP A 58 65.75 -24.29 -1.43
C ASP A 58 65.12 -23.53 -0.24
N ILE A 59 64.38 -24.26 0.60
CA ILE A 59 63.73 -23.68 1.78
C ILE A 59 64.76 -23.59 2.91
N ASP A 60 65.13 -22.36 3.28
CA ASP A 60 66.16 -22.03 4.28
C ASP A 60 65.55 -21.72 5.66
N GLY A 61 64.25 -21.46 5.71
CA GLY A 61 63.54 -21.18 6.95
C GLY A 61 62.04 -21.06 6.76
N ILE A 62 61.34 -20.76 7.86
CA ILE A 62 59.90 -20.54 7.88
C ILE A 62 59.63 -19.28 8.69
N ILE A 63 58.81 -18.38 8.15
CA ILE A 63 58.25 -17.27 8.92
C ILE A 63 56.90 -17.73 9.46
N VAL A 64 56.72 -17.55 10.76
CA VAL A 64 55.43 -17.75 11.43
C VAL A 64 54.96 -16.40 11.96
N GLY A 65 53.78 -15.97 11.53
CA GLY A 65 53.08 -14.80 12.06
C GLY A 65 51.89 -15.25 12.91
N THR A 66 51.71 -14.62 14.07
CA THR A 66 50.52 -14.78 14.90
C THR A 66 49.57 -13.61 14.66
N ALA A 67 48.30 -13.89 14.39
CA ALA A 67 47.24 -12.88 14.48
C ALA A 67 46.36 -13.19 15.69
N ALA A 68 46.25 -12.22 16.57
CA ALA A 68 45.39 -12.33 17.73
C ALA A 68 43.91 -12.24 17.32
N LEU A 69 43.08 -13.08 17.93
CA LEU A 69 41.67 -13.18 17.56
C LEU A 69 40.89 -11.89 17.87
N HIS A 70 41.34 -11.13 18.86
CA HIS A 70 40.75 -9.84 19.20
C HIS A 70 40.85 -8.81 18.05
N THR A 71 41.91 -8.87 17.23
CA THR A 71 42.07 -7.98 16.07
C THR A 71 41.01 -8.29 15.00
N LEU A 72 40.74 -9.57 14.79
CA LEU A 72 39.72 -10.03 13.84
C LEU A 72 38.31 -9.65 14.33
N ARG A 73 38.08 -9.68 15.65
CA ARG A 73 36.85 -9.15 16.28
C ARG A 73 36.65 -7.66 16.03
N SER A 74 37.70 -6.85 16.18
CA SER A 74 37.61 -5.42 15.87
C SER A 74 37.18 -5.16 14.44
N ILE A 75 37.69 -5.93 13.48
CA ILE A 75 37.30 -5.81 12.06
C ILE A 75 35.83 -6.18 11.88
N ILE A 76 35.39 -7.31 12.42
CA ILE A 76 33.99 -7.76 12.30
C ILE A 76 33.02 -6.76 12.95
N ASN A 77 33.38 -6.16 14.08
CA ASN A 77 32.55 -5.16 14.76
C ASN A 77 32.41 -3.84 13.97
N THR A 78 33.31 -3.56 13.02
CA THR A 78 33.13 -2.39 12.12
C THR A 78 32.08 -2.64 11.04
N LEU A 79 31.75 -3.90 10.75
CA LEU A 79 30.71 -4.29 9.80
C LEU A 79 29.37 -4.29 10.54
N GLN A 80 28.66 -3.16 10.52
CA GLN A 80 27.30 -3.07 11.03
C GLN A 80 26.32 -3.71 10.03
N LEU A 81 25.54 -4.67 10.49
CA LEU A 81 24.51 -5.35 9.70
C LEU A 81 23.15 -5.01 10.32
N GLY A 82 22.50 -3.93 9.86
CA GLY A 82 21.30 -3.42 10.53
C GLY A 82 21.54 -2.98 11.98
N GLU A 83 20.46 -2.78 12.74
CA GLU A 83 20.48 -2.41 14.16
C GLU A 83 20.63 -3.65 15.07
N THR A 84 20.12 -4.81 14.66
CA THR A 84 20.12 -6.06 15.45
C THR A 84 20.96 -7.17 14.84
N GLY A 85 21.69 -6.90 13.76
CA GLY A 85 22.42 -7.98 13.09
C GLY A 85 23.72 -8.35 13.79
N HIS A 86 23.98 -9.65 13.77
CA HIS A 86 25.13 -10.29 14.36
C HIS A 86 25.95 -10.97 13.27
N LEU A 87 27.27 -10.78 13.33
CA LEU A 87 28.21 -11.47 12.46
C LEU A 87 28.99 -12.49 13.26
N TYR A 88 29.04 -13.71 12.73
CA TYR A 88 29.78 -14.83 13.28
C TYR A 88 30.81 -15.30 12.26
N LEU A 89 32.08 -15.33 12.66
CA LEU A 89 33.10 -16.04 11.89
C LEU A 89 33.34 -17.38 12.54
N THR A 90 33.24 -18.46 11.77
CA THR A 90 33.42 -19.83 12.27
C THR A 90 34.41 -20.62 11.43
N ASP A 91 35.06 -21.59 12.07
CA ASP A 91 35.85 -22.63 11.40
C ASP A 91 34.95 -23.84 11.04
N PRO A 92 35.28 -24.65 10.01
CA PRO A 92 34.59 -25.90 9.68
C PRO A 92 34.38 -26.85 10.87
N SER A 93 35.19 -26.74 11.91
CA SER A 93 35.06 -27.48 13.18
C SER A 93 33.93 -26.98 14.09
N ARG A 94 33.14 -25.97 13.67
CA ARG A 94 32.04 -25.29 14.41
C ARG A 94 32.50 -24.37 15.55
N LEU A 95 33.80 -24.15 15.69
CA LEU A 95 34.33 -23.18 16.63
C LEU A 95 34.06 -21.77 16.11
N VAL A 96 33.45 -20.92 16.93
CA VAL A 96 33.26 -19.51 16.59
C VAL A 96 34.56 -18.77 16.86
N LEU A 97 35.18 -18.31 15.79
CA LEU A 97 36.42 -17.53 15.80
C LEU A 97 36.13 -16.09 16.21
N SER A 98 35.00 -15.51 15.81
CA SER A 98 34.65 -14.15 16.23
C SER A 98 33.16 -13.89 16.17
N ARG A 99 32.71 -12.95 17.02
CA ARG A 99 31.30 -12.58 17.22
C ARG A 99 31.16 -11.10 17.54
N THR A 100 30.06 -10.51 17.12
CA THR A 100 29.71 -9.12 17.46
C THR A 100 29.34 -8.95 18.94
N ASP A 101 28.67 -9.93 19.56
CA ASP A 101 28.22 -9.89 20.96
C ASP A 101 28.83 -11.02 21.82
N GLU A 102 29.28 -10.71 23.04
CA GLU A 102 29.86 -11.69 23.98
C GLU A 102 28.83 -12.68 24.54
N THR A 103 27.55 -12.34 24.48
CA THR A 103 26.45 -13.18 25.00
C THR A 103 26.14 -14.40 24.12
N SER A 104 26.64 -14.43 22.87
CA SER A 104 26.41 -15.52 21.94
C SER A 104 27.10 -16.83 22.39
N PRO A 105 26.70 -18.01 21.89
CA PRO A 105 27.29 -19.29 22.31
C PRO A 105 28.68 -19.52 21.71
N LEU A 106 29.66 -20.00 22.52
CA LEU A 106 31.07 -20.25 22.11
C LEU A 106 31.22 -21.29 20.98
N THR A 107 30.20 -22.10 20.75
CA THR A 107 30.12 -23.10 19.70
C THR A 107 28.75 -22.99 19.07
N LEU A 108 28.68 -22.90 17.75
CA LEU A 108 27.39 -23.01 17.07
C LEU A 108 26.96 -24.48 17.13
N SER A 109 25.84 -24.72 17.82
CA SER A 109 25.08 -25.96 17.70
C SER A 109 24.63 -26.16 16.25
N ASP A 110 24.06 -27.32 15.92
CA ASP A 110 23.65 -27.73 14.57
C ASP A 110 22.46 -26.91 14.04
N THR A 111 22.65 -25.59 13.90
CA THR A 111 21.69 -24.62 13.36
C THR A 111 21.52 -24.86 11.87
N ASP A 112 20.33 -24.52 11.37
CA ASP A 112 19.98 -24.81 9.98
C ASP A 112 20.90 -24.06 9.01
N VAL A 113 21.33 -22.83 9.34
CA VAL A 113 22.30 -22.07 8.54
C VAL A 113 23.62 -22.81 8.35
N PHE A 114 24.11 -23.52 9.37
CA PHE A 114 25.36 -24.26 9.28
C PHE A 114 25.20 -25.54 8.44
N LYS A 115 24.04 -26.20 8.53
CA LYS A 115 23.71 -27.36 7.69
C LYS A 115 23.61 -26.95 6.22
N HIS A 116 22.89 -25.86 5.94
CA HIS A 116 22.76 -25.32 4.59
C HIS A 116 24.11 -24.83 4.04
N ALA A 117 24.96 -24.20 4.86
CA ALA A 117 26.31 -23.82 4.49
C ALA A 117 27.19 -25.00 4.07
N ARG A 118 27.04 -26.15 4.72
CA ARG A 118 27.81 -27.35 4.39
C ARG A 118 27.31 -28.04 3.11
N LEU A 119 26.01 -27.93 2.84
CA LEU A 119 25.39 -28.48 1.63
C LEU A 119 25.47 -27.52 0.43
N ASP A 120 26.01 -26.30 0.63
CA ASP A 120 26.05 -25.21 -0.35
C ASP A 120 24.64 -24.88 -0.89
N GLU A 121 23.63 -24.98 -0.02
CA GLU A 121 22.24 -24.68 -0.32
C GLU A 121 21.86 -23.28 0.17
N PRO A 122 21.10 -22.48 -0.60
CA PRO A 122 20.73 -21.14 -0.19
C PRO A 122 19.81 -21.17 1.04
N GLN A 123 20.15 -20.39 2.07
CA GLN A 123 19.29 -20.15 3.22
C GLN A 123 18.23 -19.10 2.85
N LEU A 124 17.00 -19.54 2.60
CA LEU A 124 15.90 -18.65 2.16
C LEU A 124 14.88 -18.35 3.25
N ASN A 125 14.82 -19.19 4.29
CA ASN A 125 13.84 -19.09 5.36
C ASN A 125 14.47 -18.61 6.67
N SER A 126 13.66 -17.99 7.52
CA SER A 126 14.04 -17.74 8.91
C SER A 126 14.23 -19.07 9.66
N TYR A 127 15.14 -19.07 10.62
CA TYR A 127 15.44 -20.21 11.47
C TYR A 127 15.67 -19.75 12.91
N GLU A 128 15.68 -20.70 13.83
CA GLU A 128 15.99 -20.44 15.24
C GLU A 128 17.52 -20.47 15.41
N ASN A 129 18.09 -19.35 15.87
CA ASN A 129 19.51 -19.28 16.14
C ASN A 129 19.89 -20.06 17.41
N ALA A 130 21.18 -20.12 17.72
CA ALA A 130 21.66 -20.84 18.90
C ALA A 130 21.28 -20.17 20.24
N ALA A 131 20.70 -18.96 20.23
CA ALA A 131 20.14 -18.28 21.40
C ALA A 131 18.64 -18.53 21.59
N GLY A 132 17.97 -19.15 20.60
CA GLY A 132 16.51 -19.40 20.60
C GLY A 132 15.69 -18.30 19.91
N ASP A 133 16.34 -17.33 19.28
CA ASP A 133 15.67 -16.23 18.60
C ASP A 133 15.39 -16.58 17.13
N THR A 134 14.26 -16.12 16.61
CA THR A 134 13.92 -16.31 15.19
C THR A 134 14.62 -15.27 14.33
N VAL A 135 15.63 -15.72 13.59
CA VAL A 135 16.49 -14.86 12.77
C VAL A 135 16.38 -15.22 11.30
N ILE A 136 16.74 -14.28 10.44
CA ILE A 136 17.09 -14.56 9.05
C ILE A 136 18.59 -14.43 8.94
N GLY A 137 19.24 -15.43 8.38
CA GLY A 137 20.69 -15.44 8.24
C GLY A 137 21.17 -15.89 6.88
N GLN A 138 22.34 -15.41 6.53
CA GLN A 138 23.06 -15.75 5.31
C GLN A 138 24.49 -16.14 5.66
N TYR A 139 25.12 -16.90 4.76
CA TYR A 139 26.48 -17.36 4.98
C TYR A 139 27.36 -17.15 3.75
N LEU A 140 28.67 -17.08 3.99
CA LEU A 140 29.69 -16.96 2.97
C LEU A 140 30.96 -17.70 3.38
N TRP A 141 31.43 -18.60 2.50
CA TRP A 141 32.74 -19.23 2.65
C TRP A 141 33.85 -18.28 2.22
N ILE A 142 34.79 -18.00 3.12
CA ILE A 142 35.99 -17.19 2.88
C ILE A 142 37.25 -18.01 3.13
N HIS A 143 38.41 -17.48 2.69
CA HIS A 143 39.70 -18.17 2.79
C HIS A 143 39.69 -19.59 2.16
N ASN A 144 39.24 -19.68 0.90
CA ASN A 144 39.16 -20.94 0.13
C ASN A 144 38.35 -22.06 0.84
N GLY A 145 37.26 -21.69 1.52
CA GLY A 145 36.38 -22.66 2.19
C GLY A 145 36.84 -23.08 3.59
N LYS A 146 37.86 -22.42 4.14
CA LYS A 146 38.34 -22.70 5.50
C LYS A 146 37.64 -21.88 6.57
N TRP A 147 37.00 -20.76 6.24
CA TRP A 147 36.22 -20.00 7.22
C TRP A 147 34.82 -19.74 6.69
N LEU A 148 33.83 -19.80 7.57
CA LEU A 148 32.44 -19.53 7.28
C LEU A 148 32.00 -18.27 8.02
N LEU A 149 31.69 -17.22 7.27
CA LEU A 149 31.10 -15.99 7.79
C LEU A 149 29.58 -16.12 7.72
N ILE A 150 28.91 -15.93 8.86
CA ILE A 150 27.44 -15.98 8.97
C ILE A 150 26.99 -14.61 9.44
N GLY A 151 26.03 -14.02 8.73
CA GLY A 151 25.32 -12.82 9.17
C GLY A 151 23.89 -13.17 9.50
N GLU A 152 23.46 -12.88 10.72
CA GLU A 152 22.09 -13.11 11.21
C GLU A 152 21.47 -11.76 11.56
N MET A 153 20.17 -11.60 11.33
CA MET A 153 19.39 -10.41 11.67
C MET A 153 18.07 -10.85 12.30
N ASP A 154 17.65 -10.18 13.37
CA ASP A 154 16.37 -10.50 14.02
C ASP A 154 15.20 -10.15 13.08
N THR A 155 14.23 -11.07 13.00
CA THR A 155 12.97 -10.83 12.29
C THR A 155 12.15 -9.68 12.90
N THR A 156 12.38 -9.34 14.17
CA THR A 156 11.69 -8.23 14.83
C THR A 156 12.08 -6.86 14.27
N GLU A 157 13.34 -6.67 13.83
CA GLU A 157 13.82 -5.41 13.26
C GLU A 157 13.09 -5.07 11.96
N MET A 158 12.95 -6.06 11.07
CA MET A 158 12.22 -5.89 9.79
C MET A 158 10.75 -5.52 10.02
N ASN A 159 10.17 -5.97 11.13
CA ASN A 159 8.75 -5.79 11.42
C ASN A 159 8.43 -4.35 11.87
N ILE A 160 9.31 -3.69 12.62
CA ILE A 160 9.06 -2.36 13.21
C ILE A 160 8.91 -1.29 12.12
N GLU A 161 9.83 -1.25 11.15
CA GLU A 161 9.79 -0.31 10.02
C GLU A 161 8.61 -0.58 9.09
N PHE A 162 8.28 -1.87 8.91
CA PHE A 162 7.17 -2.31 8.09
C PHE A 162 5.83 -1.81 8.64
N TRP A 163 5.55 -1.99 9.94
CA TRP A 163 4.30 -1.52 10.54
C TRP A 163 4.17 0.01 10.49
N HIS A 164 5.25 0.75 10.78
CA HIS A 164 5.21 2.21 10.70
C HIS A 164 4.84 2.68 9.29
N SER A 165 5.51 2.14 8.26
CA SER A 165 5.22 2.43 6.86
C SER A 165 3.79 2.05 6.47
N LEU A 166 3.30 0.89 6.94
CA LEU A 166 1.93 0.42 6.69
C LEU A 166 0.88 1.34 7.33
N PHE A 167 1.11 1.83 8.56
CA PHE A 167 0.22 2.79 9.21
C PHE A 167 0.20 4.14 8.50
N VAL A 168 1.34 4.64 8.02
CA VAL A 168 1.41 5.89 7.25
C VAL A 168 0.63 5.75 5.94
N ILE A 169 0.85 4.66 5.18
CA ILE A 169 0.11 4.38 3.94
C ILE A 169 -1.39 4.24 4.22
N GLY A 170 -1.76 3.48 5.25
CA GLY A 170 -3.14 3.31 5.68
C GLY A 170 -3.82 4.63 6.06
N GLY A 171 -3.10 5.51 6.76
CA GLY A 171 -3.57 6.84 7.11
C GLY A 171 -3.79 7.73 5.88
N ILE A 172 -2.86 7.71 4.91
CA ILE A 172 -3.01 8.45 3.64
C ILE A 172 -4.21 7.93 2.86
N LEU A 173 -4.39 6.60 2.74
CA LEU A 173 -5.53 6.01 2.04
C LEU A 173 -6.86 6.37 2.71
N LEU A 174 -6.92 6.33 4.05
CA LEU A 174 -8.10 6.75 4.79
C LEU A 174 -8.41 8.24 4.57
N PHE A 175 -7.39 9.09 4.55
CA PHE A 175 -7.55 10.51 4.30
C PHE A 175 -8.08 10.80 2.89
N VAL A 176 -7.51 10.16 1.87
CA VAL A 176 -8.00 10.25 0.48
C VAL A 176 -9.44 9.74 0.39
N PHE A 177 -9.76 8.63 1.06
CA PHE A 177 -11.12 8.10 1.11
C PHE A 177 -12.10 9.09 1.75
N LEU A 178 -11.73 9.74 2.85
CA LEU A 178 -12.57 10.71 3.54
C LEU A 178 -12.81 11.95 2.68
N ILE A 179 -11.77 12.45 2.00
CA ILE A 179 -11.91 13.56 1.04
C ILE A 179 -12.84 13.15 -0.10
N ALA A 180 -12.63 11.99 -0.71
CA ALA A 180 -13.47 11.49 -1.79
C ALA A 180 -14.93 11.36 -1.34
N PHE A 181 -15.16 10.85 -0.12
CA PHE A 181 -16.50 10.76 0.48
C PHE A 181 -17.16 12.13 0.62
N VAL A 182 -16.44 13.14 1.13
CA VAL A 182 -16.95 14.52 1.26
C VAL A 182 -17.26 15.11 -0.11
N VAL A 183 -16.36 14.96 -1.09
CA VAL A 183 -16.57 15.47 -2.47
C VAL A 183 -17.79 14.82 -3.11
N ILE A 184 -17.96 13.50 -3.00
CA ILE A 184 -19.14 12.79 -3.51
C ILE A 184 -20.42 13.32 -2.86
N ARG A 185 -20.41 13.51 -1.53
CA ARG A 185 -21.53 14.12 -0.78
C ARG A 185 -21.89 15.49 -1.34
N LEU A 186 -20.90 16.36 -1.58
CA LEU A 186 -21.10 17.69 -2.14
C LEU A 186 -21.66 17.64 -3.56
N LEU A 187 -21.14 16.77 -4.43
CA LEU A 187 -21.63 16.60 -5.81
C LEU A 187 -23.09 16.13 -5.84
N ILE A 188 -23.47 15.20 -4.97
CA ILE A 188 -24.86 14.73 -4.86
C ILE A 188 -25.80 15.88 -4.50
N GLN A 189 -25.41 16.70 -3.51
CA GLN A 189 -26.23 17.82 -3.04
C GLN A 189 -26.27 18.98 -4.04
N GLN A 190 -25.15 19.33 -4.68
CA GLN A 190 -25.09 20.47 -5.59
C GLN A 190 -25.58 20.19 -7.02
N ILE A 191 -25.46 18.96 -7.51
CA ILE A 191 -25.72 18.64 -8.92
C ILE A 191 -26.87 17.64 -9.08
N ILE A 192 -26.77 16.48 -8.43
CA ILE A 192 -27.72 15.39 -8.69
C ILE A 192 -29.11 15.73 -8.16
N PHE A 193 -29.20 16.26 -6.94
CA PHE A 193 -30.49 16.59 -6.32
C PHE A 193 -31.30 17.66 -7.09
N PRO A 194 -30.72 18.81 -7.50
CA PRO A 194 -31.45 19.79 -8.31
C PRO A 194 -31.90 19.25 -9.68
N ILE A 195 -31.06 18.45 -10.35
CA ILE A 195 -31.40 17.87 -11.66
C ILE A 195 -32.58 16.91 -11.54
N ASP A 196 -32.59 16.05 -10.51
CA ASP A 196 -33.68 15.10 -10.28
C ASP A 196 -35.01 15.83 -9.98
N LYS A 197 -34.96 16.92 -9.20
CA LYS A 197 -36.14 17.75 -8.92
C LYS A 197 -36.68 18.46 -10.17
N LEU A 198 -35.81 18.93 -11.05
CA LEU A 198 -36.21 19.49 -12.34
C LEU A 198 -36.84 18.44 -13.26
N LEU A 199 -36.27 17.23 -13.29
CA LEU A 199 -36.80 16.13 -14.07
C LEU A 199 -38.20 15.74 -13.58
N GLU A 200 -38.36 15.57 -12.26
CA GLU A 200 -39.65 15.29 -11.60
C GLU A 200 -40.67 16.39 -11.93
N GLY A 201 -40.31 17.66 -11.73
CA GLY A 201 -41.19 18.80 -12.03
C GLY A 201 -41.62 18.82 -13.50
N THR A 202 -40.69 18.60 -14.42
CA THR A 202 -40.98 18.58 -15.87
C THR A 202 -41.93 17.44 -16.24
N VAL A 203 -41.79 16.26 -15.63
CA VAL A 203 -42.73 15.15 -15.83
C VAL A 203 -44.13 15.51 -15.33
N ILE A 204 -44.23 16.14 -14.15
CA ILE A 204 -45.52 16.60 -13.59
C ILE A 204 -46.17 17.65 -14.51
N LEU A 205 -45.37 18.59 -15.03
CA LEU A 205 -45.83 19.61 -15.97
C LEU A 205 -46.35 18.99 -17.27
N ARG A 206 -45.65 17.99 -17.81
CA ARG A 206 -46.05 17.24 -19.02
C ARG A 206 -47.37 16.49 -18.84
N LEU A 207 -47.67 16.02 -17.63
CA LEU A 207 -48.93 15.34 -17.31
C LEU A 207 -50.13 16.30 -17.18
N GLY A 208 -49.93 17.60 -17.42
CA GLY A 208 -50.98 18.62 -17.44
C GLY A 208 -51.24 19.27 -16.08
N ASN A 209 -50.41 19.00 -15.06
CA ASN A 209 -50.52 19.67 -13.77
C ASN A 209 -49.68 20.95 -13.75
N TYR A 210 -50.23 22.02 -14.32
CA TYR A 210 -49.56 23.32 -14.42
C TYR A 210 -49.47 24.09 -13.10
N ASN A 211 -50.04 23.58 -12.00
CA ASN A 211 -49.95 24.21 -10.67
C ASN A 211 -48.68 23.82 -9.90
N HIS A 212 -47.95 22.79 -10.35
CA HIS A 212 -46.73 22.37 -9.68
C HIS A 212 -45.62 23.41 -9.78
N ARG A 213 -44.96 23.69 -8.65
CA ARG A 213 -43.79 24.58 -8.56
C ARG A 213 -42.69 23.85 -7.82
N ILE A 214 -41.46 24.05 -8.27
CA ILE A 214 -40.29 23.58 -7.53
C ILE A 214 -40.09 24.57 -6.39
N SER A 215 -40.09 24.06 -5.15
CA SER A 215 -40.00 24.85 -3.92
C SER A 215 -38.71 25.66 -3.85
N ASP A 216 -38.81 26.91 -3.37
CA ASP A 216 -37.66 27.79 -3.13
C ASP A 216 -36.75 27.30 -1.98
N GLN A 217 -37.14 26.27 -1.22
CA GLN A 217 -36.23 25.66 -0.24
C GLN A 217 -35.01 24.97 -0.87
N VAL A 218 -35.06 24.69 -2.18
CA VAL A 218 -33.92 24.18 -2.95
C VAL A 218 -32.91 25.32 -3.30
N HIS A 219 -33.29 26.60 -3.12
CA HIS A 219 -32.46 27.74 -3.52
C HIS A 219 -31.24 28.01 -2.64
N ASP A 220 -31.20 27.55 -1.38
CA ASP A 220 -30.14 28.01 -0.47
C ASP A 220 -28.82 27.26 -0.64
N GLU A 221 -28.86 25.98 -1.03
CA GLU A 221 -27.68 25.11 -1.13
C GLU A 221 -27.22 24.82 -2.58
N SER A 222 -28.01 25.21 -3.59
CA SER A 222 -27.69 24.95 -5.01
C SER A 222 -26.80 26.02 -5.62
N LEU A 223 -26.08 25.67 -6.70
CA LEU A 223 -25.31 26.65 -7.49
C LEU A 223 -26.24 27.64 -8.20
N ASP A 224 -25.74 28.85 -8.47
CA ASP A 224 -26.53 29.94 -9.04
C ASP A 224 -27.13 29.59 -10.42
N GLU A 225 -26.45 28.75 -11.21
CA GLU A 225 -26.95 28.25 -12.49
C GLU A 225 -28.22 27.40 -12.32
N PHE A 226 -28.28 26.54 -11.29
CA PHE A 226 -29.46 25.73 -10.99
C PHE A 226 -30.60 26.58 -10.42
N LYS A 227 -30.29 27.63 -9.65
CA LYS A 227 -31.29 28.61 -9.19
C LYS A 227 -31.94 29.34 -10.37
N ALA A 228 -31.13 29.77 -11.33
CA ALA A 228 -31.63 30.38 -12.57
C ALA A 228 -32.52 29.40 -13.36
N LEU A 229 -32.14 28.12 -13.43
CA LEU A 229 -32.91 27.09 -14.11
C LEU A 229 -34.25 26.78 -13.41
N HIS A 230 -34.27 26.68 -12.08
CA HIS A 230 -35.51 26.55 -11.30
C HIS A 230 -36.43 27.75 -11.51
N SER A 231 -35.88 28.95 -11.53
CA SER A 231 -36.64 30.19 -11.76
C SER A 231 -37.28 30.19 -13.15
N ALA A 232 -36.53 29.83 -14.18
CA ALA A 232 -37.03 29.71 -15.55
C ALA A 232 -38.13 28.63 -15.68
N TYR A 233 -37.95 27.47 -15.04
CA TYR A 233 -38.99 26.42 -14.98
C TYR A 233 -40.27 26.95 -14.31
N ASN A 234 -40.16 27.59 -13.15
CA ASN A 234 -41.32 28.10 -12.41
C ASN A 234 -42.04 29.21 -13.20
N GLU A 235 -41.31 30.06 -13.93
CA GLU A 235 -41.90 31.07 -14.81
C GLU A 235 -42.66 30.43 -15.98
N MET A 236 -42.09 29.41 -16.62
CA MET A 236 -42.76 28.65 -17.67
C MET A 236 -44.06 28.00 -17.16
N ALA A 237 -44.01 27.36 -16.00
CA ALA A 237 -45.17 26.73 -15.38
C ALA A 237 -46.27 27.75 -15.05
N ARG A 238 -45.92 28.96 -14.58
CA ARG A 238 -46.88 30.07 -14.37
C ARG A 238 -47.50 30.56 -15.68
N SER A 239 -46.74 30.61 -16.77
CA SER A 239 -47.26 31.06 -18.05
C SER A 239 -48.22 30.05 -18.68
N LEU A 240 -47.89 28.75 -18.60
CA LEU A 240 -48.79 27.68 -19.05
C LEU A 240 -50.10 27.62 -18.24
N ASP A 241 -50.01 27.74 -16.92
CA ASP A 241 -51.19 27.76 -16.05
C ASP A 241 -52.14 28.93 -16.37
N ARG A 242 -51.55 30.12 -16.62
CA ARG A 242 -52.30 31.30 -17.07
C ARG A 242 -52.95 31.09 -18.43
N GLU A 243 -52.21 30.61 -19.43
CA GLU A 243 -52.77 30.35 -20.76
C GLU A 243 -53.89 29.31 -20.72
N PHE A 244 -53.71 28.24 -19.94
CA PHE A 244 -54.72 27.20 -19.77
C PHE A 244 -56.00 27.75 -19.13
N SER A 245 -55.85 28.54 -18.06
CA SER A 245 -56.98 29.18 -17.38
C SER A 245 -57.74 30.15 -18.29
N LEU A 246 -57.01 30.97 -19.06
CA LEU A 246 -57.61 31.88 -20.04
C LEU A 246 -58.34 31.14 -21.15
N ARG A 247 -57.76 30.06 -21.70
CA ARG A 247 -58.44 29.20 -22.69
C ARG A 247 -59.72 28.61 -22.13
N GLN A 248 -59.70 28.12 -20.89
CA GLN A 248 -60.88 27.55 -20.25
C GLN A 248 -62.00 28.58 -20.04
N GLN A 249 -61.65 29.83 -19.68
CA GLN A 249 -62.60 30.92 -19.59
C GLN A 249 -63.19 31.27 -20.96
N ALA A 250 -62.36 31.45 -21.98
CA ALA A 250 -62.80 31.72 -23.35
C ALA A 250 -63.72 30.61 -23.89
N GLU A 251 -63.40 29.34 -23.61
CA GLU A 251 -64.25 28.22 -24.02
C GLU A 251 -65.62 28.25 -23.31
N LYS A 252 -65.66 28.57 -22.01
CA LYS A 252 -66.92 28.74 -21.26
C LYS A 252 -67.74 29.89 -21.84
N GLU A 253 -67.12 31.03 -22.13
CA GLU A 253 -67.79 32.18 -22.73
C GLU A 253 -68.34 31.85 -24.13
N LEU A 254 -67.55 31.16 -24.96
CA LEU A 254 -67.98 30.73 -26.29
C LEU A 254 -69.16 29.75 -26.22
N ARG A 255 -69.15 28.81 -25.27
CA ARG A 255 -70.28 27.91 -25.02
C ARG A 255 -71.52 28.67 -24.59
N GLN A 256 -71.40 29.61 -23.65
CA GLN A 256 -72.52 30.44 -23.20
C GLN A 256 -73.07 31.32 -24.34
N ALA A 257 -72.21 31.90 -25.17
CA ALA A 257 -72.62 32.69 -26.33
C ALA A 257 -73.36 31.82 -27.36
N ASN A 258 -72.86 30.62 -27.67
CA ASN A 258 -73.54 29.68 -28.55
C ASN A 258 -74.92 29.25 -28.02
N GLU A 259 -75.03 28.96 -26.72
CA GLU A 259 -76.31 28.62 -26.11
C GLU A 259 -77.31 29.78 -26.16
N ARG A 260 -76.85 31.02 -25.90
CA ARG A 260 -77.70 32.22 -26.05
C ARG A 260 -78.16 32.43 -27.49
N LEU A 261 -77.26 32.28 -28.46
CA LEU A 261 -77.60 32.37 -29.88
C LEU A 261 -78.60 31.30 -30.29
N LYS A 262 -78.45 30.08 -29.78
CA LYS A 262 -79.40 28.98 -30.01
C LYS A 262 -80.78 29.31 -29.45
N GLN A 263 -80.85 29.81 -28.20
CA GLN A 263 -82.11 30.26 -27.59
C GLN A 263 -82.77 31.39 -28.38
N LEU A 264 -82.01 32.41 -28.81
CA LEU A 264 -82.50 33.51 -29.64
C LEU A 264 -82.93 33.05 -31.05
N SER A 265 -82.30 32.02 -31.61
CA SER A 265 -82.71 31.45 -32.90
C SER A 265 -84.04 30.71 -32.81
N PHE A 266 -84.45 30.25 -31.61
CA PHE A 266 -85.70 29.55 -31.39
C PHE A 266 -86.85 30.46 -30.99
N SER A 267 -86.61 31.73 -30.65
CA SER A 267 -87.65 32.71 -30.33
C SER A 267 -87.84 33.72 -31.46
N ASP A 268 -89.08 34.12 -31.72
CA ASP A 268 -89.41 35.20 -32.66
C ASP A 268 -89.16 36.57 -32.00
N SER A 269 -88.42 37.45 -32.69
CA SER A 269 -87.93 38.72 -32.15
C SER A 269 -89.02 39.74 -31.81
N LEU A 270 -90.25 39.54 -32.31
CA LEU A 270 -91.37 40.46 -32.10
C LEU A 270 -92.36 40.00 -31.03
N THR A 271 -92.41 38.69 -30.74
CA THR A 271 -93.45 38.09 -29.87
C THR A 271 -92.91 37.27 -28.70
N GLY A 272 -91.63 36.86 -28.73
CA GLY A 272 -91.04 36.00 -27.69
C GLY A 272 -91.55 34.56 -27.70
N ILE A 273 -92.41 34.20 -28.65
CA ILE A 273 -92.95 32.85 -28.86
C ILE A 273 -91.96 32.03 -29.71
N GLY A 274 -91.99 30.70 -29.59
CA GLY A 274 -91.15 29.80 -30.39
C GLY A 274 -91.32 30.05 -31.89
N ASN A 275 -90.21 30.32 -32.60
CA ASN A 275 -90.19 30.57 -34.04
C ASN A 275 -90.44 29.26 -34.82
N ARG A 276 -90.78 29.34 -36.12
CA ARG A 276 -91.11 28.17 -36.96
C ARG A 276 -90.08 27.04 -36.87
N ARG A 277 -88.80 27.39 -36.74
CA ARG A 277 -87.69 26.43 -36.57
C ARG A 277 -87.78 25.63 -35.27
N TYR A 278 -88.25 26.24 -34.17
CA TYR A 278 -88.52 25.55 -32.91
C TYR A 278 -89.71 24.60 -33.06
N PHE A 279 -90.76 25.05 -33.75
CA PHE A 279 -91.95 24.25 -34.01
C PHE A 279 -91.62 23.00 -34.83
N ASP A 280 -90.85 23.14 -35.92
CA ASP A 280 -90.46 22.03 -36.80
C ASP A 280 -89.60 20.99 -36.05
N GLU A 281 -88.68 21.43 -35.18
CA GLU A 281 -87.79 20.53 -34.42
C GLU A 281 -88.52 19.77 -33.30
N VAL A 282 -89.44 20.44 -32.59
CA VAL A 282 -90.30 19.79 -31.58
C VAL A 282 -91.25 18.79 -32.25
N LEU A 283 -91.81 19.15 -33.42
CA LEU A 283 -92.66 18.27 -34.20
C LEU A 283 -91.89 16.99 -34.61
N GLU A 284 -90.69 17.14 -35.18
CA GLU A 284 -89.86 16.00 -35.59
C GLU A 284 -89.45 15.11 -34.41
N ARG A 285 -89.13 15.70 -33.25
CA ARG A 285 -88.83 14.96 -32.03
C ARG A 285 -90.02 14.14 -31.53
N SER A 286 -91.22 14.73 -31.53
CA SER A 286 -92.45 14.05 -31.11
C SER A 286 -92.83 12.89 -32.04
N PHE A 287 -92.55 13.01 -33.34
CA PHE A 287 -92.74 11.92 -34.30
C PHE A 287 -91.76 10.76 -34.08
N LYS A 288 -90.51 11.04 -33.68
CA LYS A 288 -89.52 10.01 -33.33
C LYS A 288 -89.81 9.32 -31.98
N GLU A 289 -90.38 10.03 -31.03
CA GLU A 289 -90.77 9.46 -29.72
C GLU A 289 -92.10 8.69 -29.76
N SER A 290 -92.90 8.88 -30.83
CA SER A 290 -94.20 8.22 -31.04
C SER A 290 -94.14 7.04 -32.03
N ALA A 291 -92.95 6.64 -32.48
CA ALA A 291 -92.69 5.49 -33.37
C ALA A 291 -91.94 4.40 -32.61
#